data_AF-A0A9J6FQI4-F1
#
_entry.id   AF-A0A9J6FQI4-F1
#
_cell.length_a   1.000
_cell.length_b   1.000
_cell.length_c   1.000
_cell.angle_alpha   90.00
_cell.angle_beta   90.00
_cell.angle_gamma   90.00
#
_symmetry.space_group_name_H-M   'P 1'
#
loop_
_entity.id
_entity.type
_entity.pdbx_description
1 polymer ?
#
loop_
_entity_poly.entity_id
_entity_poly.type
_entity_poly.pdbx_seq_one_letter_code
_entity_poly.pdbx_strand_id
1 'polypeptide(L)'
;MTANSRDVLSYLEGDQGRAVSGFSVDVQDLYYSIPHAKLMSVLRATIEEQGLISFQNGVGMSCDAFLELLNTYLRSTAVSHQGRNYVQRAGICIGSRVAPYLSNLYLAEVDRRIQGSLEGKPIVAIFRYVDDYLVLCANDLDCNERLKGKIMGSFEDSAQGLSFTHELPENGHLRFLDLSLQFGKGHICWRYETRSSKGFLPHDSAHSKNVKRAIVTMALRSAIEKSCAHQMKSSFNRQVTRLSNAGYAESLLAAVSESLLQRVKGRNKRRQNVQRTRGNTAVVPYVHGFAHNLKKIAARQGVFVVCSAPNKAYQMCRRVNNEARGETCTTNHRTKYAECQKEVVYSILLSCKKVYVGQTGRCINDRAREHAASLKTTSSGHLSSHCRTCPKCTARIDEINVLRKKRNRFAREVVEAVAISKKGNKCVSTASVALTKKELELLSDYPIN
;
A
#
# COMPACT_ATOMS: atom_id res chain seq x y z
N MET A 1 -5.44 16.08 19.72
CA MET A 1 -4.98 14.89 18.99
C MET A 1 -3.59 15.15 18.43
N THR A 2 -2.69 14.18 18.61
CA THR A 2 -1.30 14.23 18.17
C THR A 2 -1.19 13.45 16.86
N ALA A 3 -0.65 14.05 15.82
CA ALA A 3 -0.55 13.42 14.51
C ALA A 3 0.62 12.42 14.45
N ASN A 4 1.70 12.69 15.18
CA ASN A 4 2.86 11.80 15.28
C ASN A 4 3.76 12.21 16.46
N SER A 5 4.81 11.43 16.72
CA SER A 5 5.74 11.70 17.82
C SER A 5 6.45 13.06 17.77
N ARG A 6 6.55 13.72 16.60
CA ARG A 6 7.17 15.05 16.52
C ARG A 6 6.39 16.12 17.27
N ASP A 7 5.08 15.99 17.40
CA ASP A 7 4.28 16.97 18.14
C ASP A 7 4.64 16.93 19.64
N VAL A 8 4.94 15.73 20.17
CA VAL A 8 5.48 15.55 21.52
C VAL A 8 6.87 16.16 21.63
N LEU A 9 7.74 15.95 20.63
CA LEU A 9 9.10 16.52 20.63
C LEU A 9 9.08 18.05 20.61
N SER A 10 8.26 18.66 19.75
CA SER A 10 8.12 20.12 19.69
C SER A 10 7.68 20.70 21.04
N TYR A 11 6.84 19.98 21.79
CA TYR A 11 6.46 20.36 23.14
C TYR A 11 7.62 20.24 24.11
N LEU A 12 8.30 19.09 24.14
CA LEU A 12 9.41 18.83 25.06
C LEU A 12 10.62 19.75 24.83
N GLU A 13 10.89 20.14 23.58
CA GLU A 13 11.94 21.10 23.22
C GLU A 13 11.65 22.50 23.78
N GLY A 14 10.38 22.87 23.90
CA GLY A 14 9.94 24.14 24.49
C GLY A 14 9.65 24.07 25.99
N ASP A 15 9.64 22.88 26.60
CA ASP A 15 9.29 22.74 28.00
C ASP A 15 10.47 23.12 28.90
N GLN A 16 10.28 24.14 29.73
CA GLN A 16 11.28 24.63 30.69
C GLN A 16 11.26 23.83 31.99
N GLY A 17 11.17 22.50 31.89
CA GLY A 17 11.17 21.60 33.05
C GLY A 17 9.88 21.63 33.89
N ARG A 18 8.74 21.97 33.28
CA ARG A 18 7.45 21.93 33.98
C ARG A 18 6.96 20.51 34.14
N ALA A 19 7.24 19.63 33.17
CA ALA A 19 6.90 18.22 33.27
C ALA A 19 7.97 17.47 34.09
N VAL A 20 7.56 16.98 35.27
CA VAL A 20 8.44 16.26 36.21
C VAL A 20 8.24 14.75 36.11
N SER A 21 7.01 14.30 35.84
CA SER A 21 6.68 12.89 35.66
C SER A 21 5.66 12.69 34.55
N GLY A 22 5.37 11.44 34.20
CA GLY A 22 4.32 11.12 33.26
C GLY A 22 4.02 9.63 33.21
N PHE A 23 2.91 9.29 32.60
CA PHE A 23 2.44 7.92 32.42
C PHE A 23 1.75 7.79 31.07
N SER A 24 1.64 6.57 30.56
CA SER A 24 0.83 6.29 29.37
C SER A 24 -0.46 5.59 29.76
N VAL A 25 -1.52 5.87 29.01
CA VAL A 25 -2.81 5.19 29.11
C VAL A 25 -3.16 4.62 27.75
N ASP A 26 -3.63 3.39 27.71
CA ASP A 26 -4.07 2.73 26.49
C ASP A 26 -5.55 2.33 26.60
N VAL A 27 -6.30 2.51 25.52
CA VAL A 27 -7.71 2.10 25.46
C VAL A 27 -7.78 0.61 25.12
N GLN A 28 -8.27 -0.18 26.06
CA GLN A 28 -8.40 -1.61 25.87
C GLN A 28 -9.43 -1.94 24.78
N ASP A 29 -8.97 -2.69 23.77
CA ASP A 29 -9.79 -3.23 22.69
C ASP A 29 -10.66 -2.15 22.00
N LEU A 30 -10.12 -0.94 21.80
CA LEU A 30 -10.85 0.26 21.34
C LEU A 30 -11.98 -0.03 20.36
N TYR A 31 -11.67 -0.70 19.24
CA TYR A 31 -12.68 -0.96 18.21
C TYR A 31 -13.80 -1.87 18.70
N TYR A 32 -13.51 -2.90 19.48
CA TYR A 32 -14.52 -3.84 19.97
C TYR A 32 -15.34 -3.27 21.14
N SER A 33 -14.77 -2.31 21.88
CA SER A 33 -15.37 -1.76 23.10
C SER A 33 -16.33 -0.60 22.87
N ILE A 34 -16.34 0.04 21.68
CA ILE A 34 -17.21 1.21 21.43
C ILE A 34 -18.71 0.84 21.47
N PRO A 35 -19.51 1.41 22.40
CA PRO A 35 -20.93 1.14 22.49
C PRO A 35 -21.72 1.87 21.39
N HIS A 36 -22.47 1.15 20.56
CA HIS A 36 -23.21 1.73 19.43
C HIS A 36 -24.19 2.82 19.85
N ALA A 37 -24.95 2.61 20.94
CA ALA A 37 -25.94 3.59 21.39
C ALA A 37 -25.31 4.96 21.70
N LYS A 38 -24.18 4.95 22.42
CA LYS A 38 -23.43 6.18 22.74
C LYS A 38 -22.72 6.75 21.52
N LEU A 39 -22.22 5.90 20.62
CA LEU A 39 -21.65 6.36 19.36
C LEU A 39 -22.67 7.16 18.54
N MET A 40 -23.92 6.68 18.45
CA MET A 40 -24.98 7.39 17.74
C MET A 40 -25.34 8.73 18.39
N SER A 41 -25.36 8.80 19.73
CA SER A 41 -25.60 10.08 20.42
C SER A 41 -24.46 11.08 20.18
N VAL A 42 -23.20 10.62 20.20
CA VAL A 42 -22.03 11.46 19.92
C VAL A 42 -22.06 11.98 18.48
N LEU A 43 -22.37 11.11 17.52
CA LEU A 43 -22.51 11.50 16.12
C LEU A 43 -23.60 12.54 15.91
N ARG A 44 -24.77 12.33 16.52
CA ARG A 44 -25.88 13.29 16.45
C ARG A 44 -25.46 14.66 16.96
N ALA A 45 -24.91 14.72 18.18
CA ALA A 45 -24.46 15.97 18.78
C ALA A 45 -23.40 16.66 17.92
N THR A 46 -22.46 15.91 17.35
CA THR A 46 -21.43 16.45 16.46
C THR A 46 -22.03 17.02 15.17
N ILE A 47 -22.99 16.32 14.55
CA ILE A 47 -23.65 16.78 13.33
C ILE A 47 -24.45 18.06 13.59
N GLU A 48 -25.13 18.13 14.74
CA GLU A 48 -25.89 19.30 15.16
C GLU A 48 -24.96 20.50 15.41
N GLU A 49 -23.83 20.30 16.09
CA GLU A 49 -22.81 21.33 16.36
C GLU A 49 -22.14 21.85 15.08
N GLN A 50 -21.84 20.98 14.12
CA GLN A 50 -21.16 21.35 12.87
C GLN A 50 -22.13 21.87 11.79
N GLY A 51 -23.43 21.84 12.04
CA GLY A 51 -24.46 22.38 11.16
C GLY A 51 -25.26 21.30 10.43
N LEU A 52 -26.45 21.02 10.97
CA LEU A 52 -27.39 20.01 10.47
C LEU A 52 -27.75 20.20 8.98
N ILE A 53 -28.02 21.43 8.54
CA ILE A 53 -28.43 21.72 7.16
C ILE A 53 -27.29 21.43 6.17
N SER A 54 -26.05 21.80 6.51
CA SER A 54 -24.89 21.54 5.66
C SER A 54 -24.66 20.04 5.50
N PHE A 55 -24.77 19.29 6.60
CA PHE A 55 -24.68 17.83 6.58
C PHE A 55 -25.75 17.20 5.70
N GLN A 56 -27.02 17.59 5.87
CA GLN A 56 -28.14 17.04 5.09
C GLN A 56 -27.96 17.30 3.59
N ASN A 57 -27.53 18.50 3.20
CA ASN A 57 -27.26 18.85 1.82
C ASN A 57 -26.07 18.07 1.24
N GLY A 58 -25.05 17.79 2.06
CA GLY A 58 -23.86 17.06 1.62
C GLY A 58 -24.10 15.55 1.46
N VAL A 59 -24.83 14.93 2.38
CA VAL A 59 -25.10 13.47 2.36
C VAL A 59 -26.35 13.14 1.55
N GLY A 60 -27.27 14.08 1.38
CA GLY A 60 -28.52 13.88 0.65
C GLY A 60 -29.58 13.08 1.44
N MET A 61 -29.49 13.05 2.78
CA MET A 61 -30.45 12.38 3.66
C MET A 61 -30.52 13.07 5.03
N SER A 62 -31.58 12.78 5.79
CA SER A 62 -31.72 13.29 7.16
C SER A 62 -30.69 12.68 8.11
N CYS A 63 -30.40 13.37 9.22
CA CYS A 63 -29.51 12.87 10.26
C CYS A 63 -30.03 11.54 10.84
N ASP A 64 -31.34 11.43 11.06
CA ASP A 64 -31.96 10.20 11.57
C ASP A 64 -31.75 9.01 10.62
N ALA A 65 -32.03 9.21 9.32
CA ALA A 65 -31.84 8.16 8.31
C ALA A 65 -30.37 7.74 8.20
N PHE A 66 -29.43 8.69 8.30
CA PHE A 66 -28.01 8.39 8.32
C PHE A 66 -27.60 7.55 9.53
N LEU A 67 -28.04 7.92 10.74
CA LEU A 67 -27.71 7.20 11.97
C LEU A 67 -28.33 5.80 11.97
N GLU A 68 -29.55 5.65 11.47
CA GLU A 68 -30.21 4.35 11.31
C GLU A 68 -29.45 3.45 10.31
N LEU A 69 -29.06 3.99 9.15
CA LEU A 69 -28.26 3.28 8.17
C LEU A 69 -26.91 2.84 8.75
N LEU A 70 -26.24 3.73 9.47
CA LEU A 70 -24.96 3.42 10.10
C LEU A 70 -25.12 2.35 11.20
N ASN A 71 -26.13 2.46 12.05
CA ASN A 71 -26.41 1.47 13.09
C ASN A 71 -26.71 0.10 12.48
N THR A 72 -27.46 0.05 11.39
CA THR A 72 -27.71 -1.17 10.63
C THR A 72 -26.40 -1.75 10.11
N TYR A 73 -25.58 -0.93 9.42
CA TYR A 73 -24.28 -1.34 8.90
C TYR A 73 -23.36 -1.95 9.98
N LEU A 74 -23.26 -1.31 11.15
CA LEU A 74 -22.42 -1.78 12.25
C LEU A 74 -22.91 -3.12 12.84
N ARG A 75 -24.23 -3.35 12.83
CA ARG A 75 -24.85 -4.61 13.31
C ARG A 75 -24.88 -5.72 12.25
N SER A 76 -24.68 -5.39 10.98
CA SER A 76 -24.71 -6.34 9.85
C SER A 76 -23.33 -6.95 9.54
N THR A 77 -22.34 -6.83 10.43
CA THR A 77 -21.03 -7.47 10.22
C THR A 77 -21.12 -8.96 10.56
N ALA A 78 -21.02 -9.81 9.54
CA ALA A 78 -20.95 -11.26 9.68
C ALA A 78 -19.56 -11.80 9.27
N VAL A 79 -19.06 -12.79 10.00
CA VAL A 79 -17.78 -13.47 9.75
C VAL A 79 -18.02 -14.98 9.76
N SER A 80 -17.44 -15.69 8.80
CA SER A 80 -17.42 -17.16 8.79
C SER A 80 -16.06 -17.67 9.25
N HIS A 81 -16.04 -18.56 10.23
CA HIS A 81 -14.82 -19.19 10.74
C HIS A 81 -15.08 -20.67 11.03
N GLN A 82 -14.24 -21.55 10.48
CA GLN A 82 -14.35 -23.02 10.64
C GLN A 82 -15.76 -23.57 10.33
N GLY A 83 -16.39 -23.07 9.26
CA GLY A 83 -17.72 -23.51 8.84
C GLY A 83 -18.89 -22.99 9.70
N ARG A 84 -18.61 -22.14 10.70
CA ARG A 84 -19.63 -21.48 11.53
C ARG A 84 -19.71 -19.99 11.19
N ASN A 85 -20.93 -19.46 11.21
CA ASN A 85 -21.19 -18.04 10.95
C ASN A 85 -21.44 -17.31 12.26
N TYR A 86 -20.80 -16.16 12.40
CA TYR A 86 -20.86 -15.29 13.57
C TYR A 86 -21.29 -13.90 13.14
N VAL A 87 -22.08 -13.21 13.97
CA VAL A 87 -22.44 -11.80 13.78
C VAL A 87 -21.82 -10.99 14.92
N GLN A 88 -21.10 -9.94 14.57
CA GLN A 88 -20.53 -9.02 15.56
C GLN A 88 -21.66 -8.22 16.21
N ARG A 89 -21.81 -8.37 17.54
CA ARG A 89 -22.88 -7.70 18.30
C ARG A 89 -22.46 -6.37 18.92
N ALA A 90 -21.17 -6.12 19.08
CA ALA A 90 -20.63 -4.96 19.76
C ALA A 90 -19.37 -4.43 19.08
N GLY A 91 -19.11 -3.14 19.27
CA GLY A 91 -17.96 -2.47 18.67
C GLY A 91 -18.05 -2.31 17.16
N ILE A 92 -16.94 -1.92 16.57
CA ILE A 92 -16.79 -1.61 15.15
C ILE A 92 -15.84 -2.65 14.56
N CYS A 93 -16.20 -3.21 13.41
CA CYS A 93 -15.37 -4.19 12.73
C CYS A 93 -14.02 -3.59 12.31
N ILE A 94 -12.90 -4.19 12.77
CA ILE A 94 -11.56 -3.79 12.36
C ILE A 94 -11.40 -4.04 10.86
N GLY A 95 -10.88 -3.04 10.15
CA GLY A 95 -10.77 -3.05 8.69
C GLY A 95 -11.97 -2.45 7.97
N SER A 96 -13.05 -2.12 8.68
CA SER A 96 -14.11 -1.28 8.13
C SER A 96 -13.56 0.10 7.75
N ARG A 97 -14.01 0.63 6.61
CA ARG A 97 -13.60 1.95 6.11
C ARG A 97 -14.03 3.10 7.02
N VAL A 98 -15.12 2.91 7.76
CA VAL A 98 -15.65 3.94 8.68
C VAL A 98 -15.00 3.87 10.05
N ALA A 99 -14.37 2.74 10.41
CA ALA A 99 -13.87 2.52 11.76
C ALA A 99 -12.93 3.61 12.29
N PRO A 100 -11.88 4.06 11.55
CA PRO A 100 -10.98 5.09 12.04
C PRO A 100 -11.66 6.43 12.31
N TYR A 101 -12.69 6.78 11.52
CA TYR A 101 -13.41 8.03 11.69
C TYR A 101 -14.33 7.98 12.90
N LEU A 102 -15.09 6.89 13.04
CA LEU A 102 -16.01 6.68 14.15
C LEU A 102 -15.27 6.58 15.49
N SER A 103 -14.14 5.85 15.53
CA SER A 103 -13.34 5.73 16.75
C SER A 103 -12.71 7.07 17.14
N ASN A 104 -12.18 7.83 16.19
CA ASN A 104 -11.61 9.14 16.47
C ASN A 104 -12.65 10.14 16.96
N LEU A 105 -13.86 10.13 16.38
CA LEU A 105 -14.94 10.99 16.82
C LEU A 105 -15.40 10.63 18.23
N TYR A 106 -15.58 9.33 18.51
CA TYR A 106 -15.95 8.85 19.83
C TYR A 106 -14.91 9.23 20.88
N LEU A 107 -13.62 9.03 20.57
CA LEU A 107 -12.54 9.43 21.46
C LEU A 107 -12.42 10.95 21.62
N ALA A 108 -12.85 11.76 20.64
CA ALA A 108 -12.87 13.21 20.81
C ALA A 108 -13.90 13.67 21.85
N GLU A 109 -15.03 12.97 21.98
CA GLU A 109 -15.97 13.19 23.08
C GLU A 109 -15.35 12.79 24.43
N VAL A 110 -14.71 11.63 24.49
CA VAL A 110 -14.01 11.15 25.68
C VAL A 110 -12.90 12.12 26.09
N ASP A 111 -12.11 12.62 25.13
CA ASP A 111 -11.08 13.63 25.34
C ASP A 111 -11.64 14.90 25.98
N ARG A 112 -12.79 15.40 25.50
CA ARG A 112 -13.44 16.59 26.06
C ARG A 112 -13.85 16.38 27.52
N ARG A 113 -14.36 15.19 27.87
CA ARG A 113 -14.71 14.83 29.25
C ARG A 113 -13.49 14.69 30.15
N ILE A 114 -12.45 14.02 29.66
CA ILE A 114 -11.16 13.89 30.35
C ILE A 114 -10.59 15.29 30.63
N GLN A 115 -10.59 16.17 29.63
CA GLN A 115 -10.08 17.53 29.77
C GLN A 115 -10.84 18.31 30.86
N GLY A 116 -12.17 18.25 30.87
CA GLY A 116 -12.98 18.89 31.92
C GLY A 116 -12.77 18.27 33.31
N SER A 117 -12.65 16.94 33.40
CA SER A 117 -12.44 16.23 34.67
C SER A 117 -11.04 16.43 35.26
N LEU A 118 -10.06 16.76 34.41
CA LEU A 118 -8.69 17.04 34.80
C LEU A 118 -8.41 18.54 35.01
N GLU A 119 -9.40 19.41 34.81
CA GLU A 119 -9.25 20.84 35.05
C GLU A 119 -8.87 21.11 36.52
N GLY A 120 -7.87 21.98 36.74
CA GLY A 120 -7.32 22.29 38.06
C GLY A 120 -6.41 21.22 38.67
N LYS A 121 -6.17 20.08 37.98
CA LYS A 121 -5.16 19.08 38.39
C LYS A 121 -3.78 19.47 37.84
N PRO A 122 -2.68 18.98 38.46
CA PRO A 122 -1.30 19.30 38.06
C PRO A 122 -0.87 18.56 36.77
N ILE A 123 -1.68 18.63 35.72
CA ILE A 123 -1.42 18.09 34.39
C ILE A 123 -0.81 19.18 33.53
N VAL A 124 0.31 18.87 32.88
CA VAL A 124 1.12 19.80 32.09
C VAL A 124 0.80 19.67 30.60
N ALA A 125 0.59 18.45 30.13
CA ALA A 125 0.13 18.17 28.77
C ALA A 125 -0.48 16.77 28.66
N ILE A 126 -1.41 16.62 27.70
CA ILE A 126 -1.96 15.33 27.30
C ILE A 126 -1.81 15.20 25.79
N PHE A 127 -1.17 14.12 25.36
CA PHE A 127 -1.05 13.74 23.95
C PHE A 127 -1.85 12.46 23.72
N ARG A 128 -2.50 12.37 22.55
CA ARG A 128 -3.22 11.16 22.14
C ARG A 128 -2.93 10.84 20.69
N TYR A 129 -2.49 9.62 20.44
CA TYR A 129 -2.36 9.04 19.11
C TYR A 129 -3.25 7.80 19.02
N VAL A 130 -4.39 7.95 18.33
CA VAL A 130 -5.42 6.90 18.28
C VAL A 130 -5.88 6.52 19.70
N ASP A 131 -5.53 5.32 20.17
CA ASP A 131 -5.82 4.70 21.47
C ASP A 131 -4.76 5.01 22.55
N ASP A 132 -3.54 5.34 22.14
CA ASP A 132 -2.42 5.62 23.04
C ASP A 132 -2.46 7.08 23.56
N TYR A 133 -2.52 7.25 24.88
CA TYR A 133 -2.34 8.53 25.57
C TYR A 133 -0.97 8.60 26.24
N LEU A 134 -0.41 9.81 26.24
CA LEU A 134 0.72 10.21 27.09
C LEU A 134 0.28 11.40 27.92
N VAL A 135 0.38 11.26 29.24
CA VAL A 135 0.01 12.31 30.20
C VAL A 135 1.27 12.75 30.93
N LEU A 136 1.58 14.05 30.84
CA LEU A 136 2.70 14.68 31.53
C LEU A 136 2.19 15.50 32.70
N CYS A 137 2.85 15.39 33.86
CA CYS A 137 2.43 15.97 35.13
C CYS A 137 3.51 16.87 35.73
N ALA A 138 3.08 17.90 36.46
CA ALA A 138 3.97 18.84 37.14
C ALA A 138 4.53 18.27 38.44
N ASN A 139 3.82 17.32 39.04
CA ASN A 139 4.22 16.66 40.28
C ASN A 139 4.81 15.29 39.99
N ASP A 140 5.66 14.81 40.89
CA ASP A 140 6.10 13.42 40.89
C ASP A 140 4.95 12.50 41.32
N LEU A 141 4.49 11.65 40.41
CA LEU A 141 3.40 10.72 40.67
C LEU A 141 3.84 9.48 41.46
N ASP A 142 5.12 9.09 41.37
CA ASP A 142 5.63 7.93 42.10
C ASP A 142 5.57 8.16 43.62
N CYS A 143 5.64 9.42 44.04
CA CYS A 143 5.55 9.83 45.44
C CYS A 143 4.13 10.22 45.89
N ASN A 144 3.12 10.16 45.01
CA ASN A 144 1.77 10.67 45.30
C ASN A 144 0.64 9.77 44.74
N GLU A 145 0.47 8.61 45.38
CA GLU A 145 -0.58 7.63 45.02
C GLU A 145 -1.99 8.20 45.05
N ARG A 146 -2.29 9.16 45.94
CA ARG A 146 -3.61 9.80 46.00
C ARG A 146 -3.89 10.63 44.74
N LEU A 147 -2.91 11.40 44.27
CA LEU A 147 -3.03 12.19 43.05
C LEU A 147 -3.15 11.27 41.83
N LYS A 148 -2.33 10.22 41.76
CA LYS A 148 -2.40 9.19 40.71
C LYS A 148 -3.79 8.55 40.65
N GLY A 149 -4.32 8.08 41.79
CA GLY A 149 -5.67 7.51 41.87
C GLY A 149 -6.76 8.50 41.44
N LYS A 150 -6.65 9.78 41.79
CA LYS A 150 -7.56 10.84 41.32
C LYS A 150 -7.49 11.10 39.82
N ILE A 151 -6.32 10.95 39.21
CA ILE A 151 -6.16 11.12 37.77
C ILE A 151 -6.73 9.88 37.05
N MET A 152 -6.39 8.68 37.51
CA MET A 152 -6.92 7.42 36.94
C MET A 152 -8.46 7.37 37.04
N GLY A 153 -9.01 7.72 38.21
CA GLY A 153 -10.46 7.80 38.39
C GLY A 153 -11.13 8.77 37.41
N SER A 154 -10.51 9.91 37.09
CA SER A 154 -11.03 10.81 36.05
C SER A 154 -11.07 10.20 34.67
N PHE A 155 -10.10 9.36 34.31
CA PHE A 155 -10.12 8.63 33.05
C PHE A 155 -11.26 7.61 33.06
N GLU A 156 -11.38 6.81 34.12
CA GLU A 156 -12.43 5.79 34.27
C GLU A 156 -13.84 6.40 34.25
N ASP A 157 -14.08 7.47 34.99
CA ASP A 157 -15.35 8.20 35.02
C ASP A 157 -15.69 8.80 33.64
N SER A 158 -14.67 9.18 32.87
CA SER A 158 -14.80 9.75 31.53
C SER A 158 -14.86 8.68 30.43
N ALA A 159 -14.66 7.39 30.73
CA ALA A 159 -14.43 6.34 29.75
C ALA A 159 -15.62 6.06 28.82
N GLN A 160 -16.82 6.49 29.22
CA GLN A 160 -18.05 6.30 28.45
C GLN A 160 -18.34 4.84 28.04
N GLY A 161 -17.82 3.86 28.77
CA GLY A 161 -17.99 2.42 28.46
C GLY A 161 -16.79 1.80 27.77
N LEU A 162 -15.72 2.56 27.57
CA LEU A 162 -14.39 2.02 27.30
C LEU A 162 -13.72 1.62 28.62
N SER A 163 -12.64 0.84 28.50
CA SER A 163 -11.75 0.51 29.61
C SER A 163 -10.35 0.99 29.28
N PHE A 164 -9.64 1.43 30.32
CA PHE A 164 -8.28 1.95 30.19
C PHE A 164 -7.31 1.05 30.93
N THR A 165 -6.12 0.91 30.36
CA THR A 165 -4.94 0.36 31.03
C THR A 165 -3.89 1.46 31.13
N HIS A 166 -2.99 1.39 32.10
CA HIS A 166 -1.94 2.39 32.26
C HIS A 166 -0.58 1.75 32.48
N GLU A 167 0.46 2.41 31.97
CA GLU A 167 1.85 2.05 32.21
C GLU A 167 2.55 3.23 32.88
N LEU A 168 3.22 2.96 33.99
CA LEU A 168 4.10 3.91 34.66
C LEU A 168 5.53 3.77 34.15
N PRO A 169 6.38 4.80 34.32
CA PRO A 169 7.78 4.70 33.95
C PRO A 169 8.48 3.56 34.69
N GLU A 170 9.07 2.62 33.95
CA GLU A 170 9.89 1.55 34.52
C GLU A 170 11.37 1.98 34.46
N ASN A 171 12.06 1.98 35.60
CA ASN A 171 13.43 2.52 35.71
C ASN A 171 13.56 3.97 35.21
N GLY A 172 12.53 4.79 35.43
CA GLY A 172 12.47 6.18 34.96
C GLY A 172 12.26 6.34 33.46
N HIS A 173 11.97 5.25 32.73
CA HIS A 173 11.71 5.25 31.30
C HIS A 173 10.25 4.95 30.97
N LEU A 174 9.66 5.76 30.10
CA LEU A 174 8.32 5.54 29.55
C LEU A 174 8.38 5.50 28.02
N ARG A 175 7.64 4.59 27.41
CA ARG A 175 7.57 4.50 25.94
C ARG A 175 6.30 5.15 25.43
N PHE A 176 6.42 5.90 24.35
CA PHE A 176 5.28 6.45 23.62
C PHE A 176 5.61 6.49 22.13
N LEU A 177 4.78 5.85 21.30
CA LEU A 177 5.01 5.71 19.86
C LEU A 177 6.40 5.12 19.53
N ASP A 178 7.26 5.90 18.89
CA ASP A 178 8.65 5.55 18.56
C ASP A 178 9.67 6.31 19.43
N LEU A 179 9.26 6.75 20.62
CA LEU A 179 10.08 7.44 21.60
C LEU A 179 10.19 6.64 22.91
N SER A 180 11.35 6.77 23.54
CA SER A 180 11.57 6.46 24.95
C SER A 180 11.90 7.76 25.67
N LEU A 181 11.03 8.13 26.60
CA LEU A 181 11.15 9.27 27.49
C LEU A 181 11.84 8.83 28.76
N GLN A 182 12.76 9.63 29.27
CA GLN A 182 13.48 9.41 30.51
C GLN A 182 13.25 10.62 31.41
N PHE A 183 12.56 10.41 32.52
CA PHE A 183 12.26 11.47 33.48
C PHE A 183 13.46 11.67 34.41
N GLY A 184 14.12 12.83 34.28
CA GLY A 184 15.25 13.24 35.10
C GLY A 184 14.87 14.34 36.09
N LYS A 185 15.83 14.75 36.93
CA LYS A 185 15.63 15.88 37.86
C LYS A 185 15.54 17.19 37.06
N GLY A 186 14.31 17.70 36.90
CA GLY A 186 14.02 18.99 36.26
C GLY A 186 14.05 19.01 34.73
N HIS A 187 14.21 17.87 34.06
CA HIS A 187 14.08 17.79 32.60
C HIS A 187 13.76 16.37 32.13
N ILE A 188 13.12 16.26 30.97
CA ILE A 188 12.83 14.98 30.31
C ILE A 188 13.82 14.80 29.16
N CYS A 189 14.60 13.71 29.18
CA CYS A 189 15.38 13.28 28.04
C CYS A 189 14.55 12.35 27.15
N TRP A 190 14.80 12.35 25.84
CA TRP A 190 14.09 11.45 24.92
C TRP A 190 15.03 10.87 23.86
N ARG A 191 14.69 9.68 23.40
CA ARG A 191 15.42 9.00 22.33
C ARG A 191 14.49 8.23 21.40
N TYR A 192 14.91 8.09 20.14
CA TYR A 192 14.22 7.22 19.19
C TYR A 192 14.32 5.74 19.63
N GLU A 193 13.17 5.13 19.91
CA GLU A 193 13.03 3.74 20.31
C GLU A 193 11.70 3.19 19.78
N THR A 194 11.76 2.26 18.83
CA THR A 194 10.56 1.58 18.32
C THR A 194 10.03 0.60 19.38
N ARG A 195 8.71 0.58 19.65
CA ARG A 195 8.09 -0.43 20.52
C ARG A 195 8.38 -1.87 20.09
N SER A 196 8.39 -2.10 18.77
CA SER A 196 8.66 -3.41 18.20
C SER A 196 10.14 -3.79 18.32
N SER A 197 10.41 -4.95 18.90
CA SER A 197 11.72 -5.61 18.90
C SER A 197 12.08 -6.25 17.55
N LYS A 198 11.18 -6.19 16.55
CA LYS A 198 11.43 -6.77 15.23
C LYS A 198 12.69 -6.16 14.61
N GLY A 199 13.51 -7.04 14.03
CA GLY A 199 14.71 -6.66 13.29
C GLY A 199 14.39 -5.88 12.02
N PHE A 200 15.40 -5.21 11.46
CA PHE A 200 15.28 -4.66 10.12
C PHE A 200 15.20 -5.77 9.08
N LEU A 201 14.70 -5.42 7.90
CA LEU A 201 14.72 -6.30 6.74
C LEU A 201 16.16 -6.83 6.53
N PRO A 202 16.37 -8.16 6.49
CA PRO A 202 17.69 -8.74 6.29
C PRO A 202 18.39 -8.23 5.03
N HIS A 203 19.69 -7.98 5.14
CA HIS A 203 20.50 -7.45 4.04
C HIS A 203 20.66 -8.46 2.89
N ASP A 204 20.57 -9.76 3.13
CA ASP A 204 20.59 -10.81 2.12
C ASP A 204 19.25 -10.95 1.37
N SER A 205 18.17 -10.30 1.83
CA SER A 205 16.87 -10.38 1.17
C SER A 205 16.92 -9.95 -0.30
N ALA A 206 15.98 -10.46 -1.11
CA ALA A 206 15.94 -10.18 -2.54
C ALA A 206 15.67 -8.71 -2.90
N HIS A 207 15.45 -7.80 -1.94
CA HIS A 207 15.14 -6.40 -2.19
C HIS A 207 16.28 -5.63 -2.87
N SER A 208 15.92 -4.53 -3.55
CA SER A 208 16.89 -3.67 -4.22
C SER A 208 17.83 -2.95 -3.25
N LYS A 209 19.04 -2.62 -3.72
CA LYS A 209 20.03 -1.81 -2.97
C LYS A 209 19.45 -0.47 -2.51
N ASN A 210 18.54 0.12 -3.29
CA ASN A 210 17.89 1.39 -2.94
C ASN A 210 16.96 1.24 -1.74
N VAL A 211 16.19 0.15 -1.68
CA VAL A 211 15.31 -0.15 -0.54
C VAL A 211 16.16 -0.37 0.72
N LYS A 212 17.20 -1.20 0.63
CA LYS A 212 18.14 -1.46 1.74
C LYS A 212 18.81 -0.17 2.23
N ARG A 213 19.32 0.67 1.33
CA ARG A 213 19.90 1.99 1.68
C ARG A 213 18.86 2.93 2.29
N ALA A 214 17.61 2.91 1.83
CA ALA A 214 16.54 3.73 2.38
C ALA A 214 16.20 3.32 3.83
N ILE A 215 16.22 2.02 4.15
CA ILE A 215 16.04 1.52 5.52
C ILE A 215 17.13 2.05 6.44
N VAL A 216 18.40 1.90 6.06
CA VAL A 216 19.55 2.46 6.81
C VAL A 216 19.38 3.97 7.00
N THR A 217 19.07 4.68 5.92
CA THR A 217 18.89 6.14 5.95
C THR A 217 17.78 6.55 6.91
N MET A 218 16.63 5.87 6.86
CA MET A 218 15.50 6.17 7.72
C MET A 218 15.82 5.91 9.19
N ALA A 219 16.40 4.74 9.51
CA ALA A 219 16.75 4.37 10.88
C ALA A 219 17.74 5.36 11.52
N LEU A 220 18.85 5.65 10.83
CA LEU A 220 19.87 6.57 11.33
C LEU A 220 19.37 8.01 11.39
N ARG A 221 18.57 8.43 10.41
CA ARG A 221 17.96 9.77 10.41
C ARG A 221 16.98 9.93 11.56
N SER A 222 16.11 8.96 11.81
CA SER A 222 15.18 9.00 12.94
C SER A 222 15.91 9.04 14.28
N ALA A 223 17.02 8.33 14.43
CA ALA A 223 17.85 8.41 15.63
C ALA A 223 18.41 9.81 15.89
N ILE A 224 18.77 10.54 14.83
CA ILE A 224 19.26 11.93 14.92
C ILE A 224 18.10 12.91 15.15
N GLU A 225 17.03 12.83 14.35
CA GLU A 225 15.94 13.81 14.37
C GLU A 225 14.97 13.63 15.54
N LYS A 226 14.91 12.45 16.17
CA LYS A 226 13.95 12.13 17.23
C LYS A 226 14.60 11.81 18.58
N SER A 227 15.81 12.31 18.81
CA SER A 227 16.51 12.16 20.09
C SER A 227 17.07 13.49 20.55
N CYS A 228 17.05 13.74 21.85
CA CYS A 228 17.69 14.91 22.43
C CYS A 228 19.22 14.81 22.32
N ALA A 229 19.93 15.92 22.49
CA ALA A 229 21.39 15.97 22.42
C ALA A 229 22.07 14.97 23.37
N HIS A 230 21.51 14.76 24.56
CA HIS A 230 22.04 13.83 25.57
C HIS A 230 21.98 12.37 25.12
N GLN A 231 20.91 11.97 24.41
CA GLN A 231 20.64 10.58 24.05
C GLN A 231 20.86 10.27 22.55
N MET A 232 21.22 11.26 21.74
CA MET A 232 21.42 11.07 20.30
C MET A 232 22.48 10.02 20.00
N LYS A 233 23.62 10.04 20.71
CA LYS A 233 24.71 9.07 20.52
C LYS A 233 24.27 7.64 20.85
N SER A 234 23.58 7.46 21.98
CA SER A 234 23.08 6.14 22.41
C SER A 234 22.03 5.60 21.43
N SER A 235 21.10 6.45 21.00
CA SER A 235 20.07 6.12 20.01
C SER A 235 20.67 5.72 18.66
N PHE A 236 21.64 6.50 18.16
CA PHE A 236 22.31 6.25 16.90
C PHE A 236 23.07 4.92 16.92
N ASN A 237 23.88 4.69 17.96
CA ASN A 237 24.65 3.46 18.12
C ASN A 237 23.73 2.24 18.16
N ARG A 238 22.59 2.34 18.85
CA ARG A 238 21.61 1.26 18.89
C ARG A 238 21.05 0.92 17.51
N GLN A 239 20.75 1.91 16.66
CA GLN A 239 20.31 1.63 15.29
C GLN A 239 21.44 1.02 14.45
N VAL A 240 22.69 1.45 14.63
CA VAL A 240 23.86 0.81 14.00
C VAL A 240 23.97 -0.66 14.41
N THR A 241 23.85 -0.99 15.69
CA THR A 241 23.85 -2.39 16.17
C THR A 241 22.71 -3.19 15.55
N ARG A 242 21.47 -2.66 15.54
CA ARG A 242 20.32 -3.34 14.93
C ARG A 242 20.50 -3.58 13.43
N LEU A 243 21.08 -2.62 12.70
CA LEU A 243 21.36 -2.77 11.27
C LEU A 243 22.50 -3.76 11.03
N SER A 244 23.53 -3.76 11.87
CA SER A 244 24.63 -4.73 11.80
C SER A 244 24.13 -6.15 12.04
N ASN A 245 23.25 -6.34 13.03
CA ASN A 245 22.59 -7.63 13.30
C ASN A 245 21.70 -8.09 12.13
N ALA A 246 21.18 -7.17 11.31
CA ALA A 246 20.44 -7.50 10.09
C ALA A 246 21.37 -7.73 8.87
N GLY A 247 22.69 -7.76 9.06
CA GLY A 247 23.70 -8.06 8.03
C GLY A 247 24.10 -6.89 7.14
N TYR A 248 23.81 -5.64 7.53
CA TYR A 248 24.21 -4.46 6.75
C TYR A 248 25.71 -4.16 6.96
N ALA A 249 26.45 -4.06 5.86
CA ALA A 249 27.89 -3.81 5.90
C ALA A 249 28.24 -2.42 6.48
N GLU A 250 29.31 -2.35 7.28
CA GLU A 250 29.79 -1.11 7.91
C GLU A 250 30.08 -0.01 6.90
N SER A 251 30.63 -0.35 5.73
CA SER A 251 30.89 0.61 4.64
C SER A 251 29.62 1.30 4.16
N LEU A 252 28.49 0.59 4.12
CA LEU A 252 27.20 1.18 3.77
C LEU A 252 26.68 2.08 4.88
N LEU A 253 26.83 1.67 6.15
CA LEU A 253 26.44 2.48 7.30
C LEU A 253 27.22 3.80 7.32
N ALA A 254 28.56 3.72 7.24
CA ALA A 254 29.45 4.88 7.19
C ALA A 254 29.10 5.84 6.03
N ALA A 255 28.87 5.31 4.83
CA ALA A 255 28.50 6.12 3.66
C ALA A 255 27.12 6.81 3.81
N VAL A 256 26.20 6.23 4.57
CA VAL A 256 24.91 6.87 4.89
C VAL A 256 25.09 7.91 5.99
N SER A 257 25.84 7.60 7.04
CA SER A 257 26.16 8.51 8.14
C SER A 257 26.83 9.78 7.64
N GLU A 258 27.84 9.66 6.77
CA GLU A 258 28.50 10.80 6.13
C GLU A 258 27.51 11.64 5.32
N SER A 259 26.64 11.01 4.53
CA SER A 259 25.60 11.72 3.78
C SER A 259 24.60 12.46 4.68
N LEU A 260 24.32 11.94 5.87
CA LEU A 260 23.45 12.61 6.85
C LEU A 260 24.18 13.79 7.50
N LEU A 261 25.46 13.63 7.87
CA LEU A 261 26.27 14.71 8.41
C LEU A 261 26.38 15.90 7.45
N GLN A 262 26.57 15.65 6.14
CA GLN A 262 26.62 16.73 5.15
C GLN A 262 25.30 17.50 5.06
N ARG A 263 24.15 16.84 5.26
CA ARG A 263 22.83 17.49 5.29
C ARG A 263 22.68 18.38 6.51
N VAL A 264 23.07 17.88 7.68
CA VAL A 264 23.01 18.64 8.95
C VAL A 264 23.90 19.88 8.87
N LYS A 265 25.09 19.77 8.26
CA LYS A 265 26.00 20.90 8.04
C LYS A 265 25.53 21.91 6.98
N GLY A 266 24.29 21.80 6.48
CA GLY A 266 23.75 22.70 5.45
C GLY A 266 24.45 22.60 4.10
N ARG A 267 25.38 21.65 3.90
CA ARG A 267 26.06 21.38 2.63
C ARG A 267 25.14 20.56 1.72
N ASN A 268 23.98 21.12 1.40
CA ASN A 268 23.21 20.62 0.28
C ASN A 268 24.03 20.91 -0.98
N LYS A 269 24.66 19.87 -1.56
CA LYS A 269 24.98 19.90 -2.99
C LYS A 269 23.64 20.22 -3.67
N ARG A 270 23.49 21.46 -4.18
CA ARG A 270 22.45 21.78 -5.16
C ARG A 270 22.52 20.64 -6.15
N ARG A 271 21.52 19.76 -6.14
CA ARG A 271 21.35 18.84 -7.27
C ARG A 271 21.13 19.79 -8.42
N GLN A 272 22.16 20.00 -9.23
CA GLN A 272 21.95 20.53 -10.56
C GLN A 272 20.84 19.63 -11.11
N ASN A 273 19.69 20.24 -11.38
CA ASN A 273 18.65 19.61 -12.16
C ASN A 273 19.27 19.42 -13.54
N VAL A 274 20.09 18.37 -13.68
CA VAL A 274 20.43 17.84 -14.97
C VAL A 274 19.07 17.42 -15.49
N GLN A 275 18.51 18.22 -16.39
CA GLN A 275 17.40 17.83 -17.24
C GLN A 275 17.87 16.55 -17.92
N ARG A 276 17.57 15.40 -17.30
CA ARG A 276 17.78 14.12 -17.94
C ARG A 276 16.85 14.17 -19.12
N THR A 277 17.43 14.26 -20.32
CA THR A 277 16.71 14.04 -21.57
C THR A 277 15.84 12.82 -21.37
N ARG A 278 14.54 12.96 -21.59
CA ARG A 278 13.55 11.88 -21.38
C ARG A 278 13.82 10.78 -22.40
N GLY A 279 14.82 9.94 -22.12
CA GLY A 279 15.04 8.70 -22.85
C GLY A 279 13.85 7.78 -22.65
N ASN A 280 13.66 6.84 -23.58
CA ASN A 280 12.60 5.86 -23.50
C ASN A 280 12.65 5.13 -22.15
N THR A 281 11.53 5.11 -21.43
CA THR A 281 11.44 4.46 -20.11
C THR A 281 10.81 3.09 -20.26
N ALA A 282 11.53 2.06 -19.83
CA ALA A 282 11.04 0.69 -19.80
C ALA A 282 10.72 0.28 -18.35
N VAL A 283 9.53 -0.26 -18.13
CA VAL A 283 9.12 -0.78 -16.81
C VAL A 283 9.22 -2.29 -16.81
N VAL A 284 10.03 -2.85 -15.91
CA VAL A 284 10.26 -4.30 -15.79
C VAL A 284 10.05 -4.78 -14.36
N PRO A 285 9.56 -5.99 -14.10
CA PRO A 285 9.51 -6.55 -12.76
C PRO A 285 10.91 -6.57 -12.12
N TYR A 286 11.00 -6.19 -10.84
CA TYR A 286 12.23 -6.33 -10.09
C TYR A 286 12.53 -7.82 -9.88
N VAL A 287 13.66 -8.27 -10.43
CA VAL A 287 14.24 -9.59 -10.16
C VAL A 287 15.66 -9.37 -9.67
N HIS A 288 15.98 -9.91 -8.49
CA HIS A 288 17.31 -9.77 -7.91
C HIS A 288 18.38 -10.34 -8.85
N GLY A 289 19.54 -9.69 -8.93
CA GLY A 289 20.60 -10.03 -9.89
C GLY A 289 20.32 -9.56 -11.33
N PHE A 290 19.16 -9.92 -11.90
CA PHE A 290 18.81 -9.59 -13.28
C PHE A 290 18.55 -8.09 -13.51
N ALA A 291 17.70 -7.48 -12.69
CA ALA A 291 17.25 -6.10 -12.91
C ALA A 291 18.40 -5.07 -12.80
N HIS A 292 19.45 -5.37 -12.03
CA HIS A 292 20.64 -4.52 -11.92
C HIS A 292 21.48 -4.57 -13.19
N ASN A 293 21.73 -5.77 -13.72
CA ASN A 293 22.46 -5.96 -14.97
C ASN A 293 21.71 -5.33 -16.14
N LEU A 294 20.39 -5.54 -16.20
CA LEU A 294 19.54 -4.93 -17.23
C LEU A 294 19.57 -3.40 -17.16
N LYS A 295 19.46 -2.80 -15.97
CA LYS A 295 19.60 -1.34 -15.80
C LYS A 295 20.93 -0.81 -16.33
N LYS A 296 22.03 -1.51 -16.05
CA LYS A 296 23.38 -1.12 -16.49
C LYS A 296 23.51 -1.18 -18.02
N ILE A 297 22.99 -2.23 -18.65
CA ILE A 297 23.01 -2.41 -20.11
C ILE A 297 22.10 -1.38 -20.79
N ALA A 298 20.85 -1.25 -20.32
CA ALA A 298 19.87 -0.33 -20.89
C ALA A 298 20.31 1.14 -20.79
N ALA A 299 20.98 1.52 -19.69
CA ALA A 299 21.52 2.87 -19.55
C ALA A 299 22.56 3.22 -20.64
N ARG A 300 23.36 2.24 -21.11
CA ARG A 300 24.30 2.44 -22.24
C ARG A 300 23.59 2.69 -23.57
N GLN A 301 22.35 2.22 -23.69
CA GLN A 301 21.50 2.37 -24.87
C GLN A 301 20.51 3.54 -24.73
N GLY A 302 20.69 4.42 -23.74
CA GLY A 302 19.79 5.56 -23.50
C GLY A 302 18.38 5.18 -23.00
N VAL A 303 18.18 3.93 -22.56
CA VAL A 303 16.89 3.45 -22.05
C VAL A 303 16.89 3.49 -20.52
N PHE A 304 15.90 4.18 -19.95
CA PHE A 304 15.74 4.28 -18.51
C PHE A 304 14.87 3.12 -17.99
N VAL A 305 15.46 2.22 -17.22
CA VAL A 305 14.72 1.05 -16.68
C VAL A 305 14.20 1.35 -15.27
N VAL A 306 12.88 1.28 -15.12
CA VAL A 306 12.17 1.37 -13.83
C VAL A 306 11.71 -0.02 -13.41
N CYS A 307 11.91 -0.36 -12.14
CA CYS A 307 11.47 -1.65 -11.62
C CYS A 307 10.08 -1.57 -11.00
N SER A 308 9.19 -2.48 -11.39
CA SER A 308 7.90 -2.70 -10.76
C SER A 308 7.95 -3.89 -9.79
N ALA A 309 7.03 -3.92 -8.83
CA ALA A 309 6.76 -5.08 -8.00
C ALA A 309 5.32 -5.53 -8.27
N PRO A 310 5.09 -6.46 -9.22
CA PRO A 310 3.75 -6.79 -9.71
C PRO A 310 2.94 -7.68 -8.75
N ASN A 311 3.57 -8.24 -7.72
CA ASN A 311 2.95 -9.12 -6.72
C ASN A 311 3.01 -8.45 -5.35
N LYS A 312 2.27 -7.34 -5.19
CA LYS A 312 2.17 -6.67 -3.89
C LYS A 312 1.20 -7.42 -2.99
N ALA A 313 1.48 -7.50 -1.69
CA ALA A 313 0.63 -8.23 -0.73
C ALA A 313 -0.85 -7.83 -0.81
N TYR A 314 -1.16 -6.53 -0.90
CA TYR A 314 -2.55 -6.06 -1.01
C TYR A 314 -3.26 -6.49 -2.32
N GLN A 315 -2.49 -6.76 -3.39
CA GLN A 315 -3.04 -7.25 -4.65
C GLN A 315 -3.33 -8.75 -4.58
N MET A 316 -2.65 -9.49 -3.71
CA MET A 316 -2.88 -10.92 -3.53
C MET A 316 -4.29 -11.18 -2.99
N CYS A 317 -4.73 -10.44 -1.96
CA CYS A 317 -6.10 -10.57 -1.44
C CYS A 317 -7.15 -10.33 -2.53
N ARG A 318 -6.94 -9.35 -3.42
CA ARG A 318 -7.85 -9.13 -4.57
C ARG A 318 -7.84 -10.30 -5.56
N ARG A 319 -6.69 -10.93 -5.79
CA ARG A 319 -6.57 -12.09 -6.70
C ARG A 319 -7.16 -13.37 -6.10
N VAL A 320 -7.11 -13.51 -4.77
CA VAL A 320 -7.68 -14.66 -4.04
C VAL A 320 -9.18 -14.51 -3.87
N ASN A 321 -9.64 -13.31 -3.49
CA ASN A 321 -11.06 -13.07 -3.17
C ASN A 321 -11.92 -12.78 -4.40
N ASN A 322 -11.34 -12.25 -5.48
CA ASN A 322 -12.05 -12.19 -6.75
C ASN A 322 -11.76 -13.50 -7.47
N GLU A 323 -12.72 -14.43 -7.45
CA GLU A 323 -12.79 -15.44 -8.51
C GLU A 323 -12.65 -14.70 -9.85
N ALA A 324 -11.81 -15.22 -10.72
CA ALA A 324 -11.57 -14.64 -12.03
C ALA A 324 -12.89 -14.65 -12.83
N ARG A 325 -13.75 -13.66 -12.60
CA ARG A 325 -14.89 -13.38 -13.47
C ARG A 325 -14.26 -13.08 -14.83
N GLY A 326 -14.36 -14.05 -15.73
CA GLY A 326 -13.96 -13.86 -17.12
C GLY A 326 -14.60 -12.56 -17.58
N GLU A 327 -13.80 -11.65 -18.14
CA GLU A 327 -14.31 -10.41 -18.73
C GLU A 327 -15.35 -10.79 -19.78
N THR A 328 -16.64 -10.76 -19.43
CA THR A 328 -17.71 -11.07 -20.36
C THR A 328 -17.71 -9.99 -21.43
N CYS A 329 -17.74 -10.42 -22.68
CA CYS A 329 -17.77 -9.47 -23.77
C CYS A 329 -19.09 -8.67 -23.71
N THR A 330 -18.97 -7.36 -23.54
CA THR A 330 -20.10 -6.41 -23.51
C THR A 330 -20.79 -6.24 -24.87
N THR A 331 -20.23 -6.82 -25.94
CA THR A 331 -20.75 -6.70 -27.30
C THR A 331 -21.64 -7.88 -27.63
N ASN A 332 -22.89 -7.60 -28.05
CA ASN A 332 -23.78 -8.63 -28.58
C ASN A 332 -23.42 -8.94 -30.05
N HIS A 333 -22.71 -10.04 -30.28
CA HIS A 333 -22.29 -10.43 -31.63
C HIS A 333 -23.42 -11.14 -32.37
N ARG A 334 -23.78 -10.64 -33.57
CA ARG A 334 -24.77 -11.27 -34.47
C ARG A 334 -24.39 -12.70 -34.87
N THR A 335 -23.10 -12.97 -35.05
CA THR A 335 -22.57 -14.30 -35.38
C THR A 335 -21.35 -14.55 -34.50
N LYS A 336 -21.30 -15.70 -33.84
CA LYS A 336 -20.20 -16.13 -32.99
C LYS A 336 -19.50 -17.31 -33.66
N TYR A 337 -18.22 -17.15 -33.95
CA TYR A 337 -17.34 -18.18 -34.52
C TYR A 337 -16.49 -18.86 -33.45
N ALA A 338 -16.28 -18.19 -32.31
CA ALA A 338 -15.52 -18.71 -31.18
C ALA A 338 -16.05 -18.12 -29.86
N GLU A 339 -15.59 -18.67 -28.73
CA GLU A 339 -15.84 -18.09 -27.42
C GLU A 339 -15.32 -16.64 -27.36
N CYS A 340 -16.09 -15.74 -26.75
CA CYS A 340 -15.77 -14.33 -26.73
C CYS A 340 -14.52 -14.03 -25.88
N GLN A 341 -13.40 -13.78 -26.56
CA GLN A 341 -12.15 -13.37 -25.92
C GLN A 341 -11.61 -12.08 -26.56
N LYS A 342 -11.06 -11.18 -25.74
CA LYS A 342 -10.41 -9.91 -26.16
C LYS A 342 -8.90 -10.01 -25.97
N GLU A 343 -8.16 -9.18 -26.70
CA GLU A 343 -6.70 -9.02 -26.53
C GLU A 343 -5.90 -10.33 -26.78
N VAL A 344 -6.21 -11.01 -27.87
CA VAL A 344 -5.69 -12.34 -28.19
C VAL A 344 -4.82 -12.38 -29.45
N VAL A 345 -3.89 -13.32 -29.48
CA VAL A 345 -3.22 -13.84 -30.69
C VAL A 345 -3.87 -15.17 -31.02
N TYR A 346 -4.28 -15.35 -32.28
CA TYR A 346 -5.07 -16.51 -32.72
C TYR A 346 -4.53 -17.07 -34.04
N SER A 347 -4.94 -18.29 -34.35
CA SER A 347 -4.65 -18.93 -35.63
C SER A 347 -5.89 -19.53 -36.28
N ILE A 348 -5.91 -19.51 -37.61
CA ILE A 348 -6.96 -20.11 -38.45
C ILE A 348 -6.30 -21.16 -39.33
N LEU A 349 -6.85 -22.37 -39.35
CA LEU A 349 -6.40 -23.44 -40.23
C LEU A 349 -7.02 -23.30 -41.62
N LEU A 350 -6.22 -23.53 -42.66
CA LEU A 350 -6.68 -23.54 -44.05
C LEU A 350 -6.73 -24.97 -44.58
N SER A 351 -7.64 -25.24 -45.53
CA SER A 351 -7.78 -26.58 -46.13
C SER A 351 -6.51 -27.07 -46.83
N CYS A 352 -5.65 -26.17 -47.30
CA CYS A 352 -4.34 -26.46 -47.87
C CYS A 352 -3.25 -26.84 -46.84
N LYS A 353 -3.63 -27.09 -45.57
CA LYS A 353 -2.74 -27.39 -44.43
C LYS A 353 -1.79 -26.24 -44.03
N LYS A 354 -1.98 -25.04 -44.60
CA LYS A 354 -1.33 -23.81 -44.14
C LYS A 354 -2.12 -23.17 -42.98
N VAL A 355 -1.48 -22.23 -42.29
CA VAL A 355 -2.05 -21.56 -41.10
C VAL A 355 -1.94 -20.05 -41.25
N TYR A 356 -3.02 -19.34 -40.96
CA TYR A 356 -3.00 -17.90 -40.76
C TYR A 356 -2.86 -17.61 -39.27
N VAL A 357 -1.95 -16.70 -38.92
CA VAL A 357 -1.79 -16.18 -37.55
C VAL A 357 -2.08 -14.69 -37.55
N GLY A 358 -2.83 -14.22 -36.57
CA GLY A 358 -3.13 -12.79 -36.41
C GLY A 358 -3.32 -12.40 -34.95
N GLN A 359 -3.33 -11.09 -34.69
CA GLN A 359 -3.61 -10.52 -33.37
C GLN A 359 -4.81 -9.56 -33.37
N THR A 360 -5.45 -9.42 -32.21
CA THR A 360 -6.49 -8.41 -32.01
C THR A 360 -6.55 -7.89 -30.58
N GLY A 361 -6.73 -6.57 -30.44
CA GLY A 361 -7.15 -5.96 -29.18
C GLY A 361 -8.67 -6.06 -28.92
N ARG A 362 -9.47 -6.15 -29.99
CA ARG A 362 -10.94 -6.28 -29.92
C ARG A 362 -11.37 -7.74 -29.72
N CYS A 363 -12.67 -7.99 -29.55
CA CYS A 363 -13.19 -9.35 -29.45
C CYS A 363 -12.83 -10.16 -30.70
N ILE A 364 -12.47 -11.43 -30.51
CA ILE A 364 -12.12 -12.35 -31.59
C ILE A 364 -13.26 -12.51 -32.61
N ASN A 365 -14.52 -12.48 -32.17
CA ASN A 365 -15.67 -12.57 -33.05
C ASN A 365 -15.84 -11.37 -33.99
N ASP A 366 -15.37 -10.18 -33.59
CA ASP A 366 -15.37 -9.01 -34.49
C ASP A 366 -14.35 -9.21 -35.60
N ARG A 367 -13.16 -9.72 -35.27
CA ARG A 367 -12.14 -10.05 -36.28
C ARG A 367 -12.52 -11.22 -37.16
N ALA A 368 -13.16 -12.25 -36.61
CA ALA A 368 -13.65 -13.39 -37.39
C ALA A 368 -14.68 -12.95 -38.45
N ARG A 369 -15.59 -12.03 -38.08
CA ARG A 369 -16.54 -11.42 -39.03
C ARG A 369 -15.86 -10.59 -40.11
N GLU A 370 -14.84 -9.82 -39.74
CA GLU A 370 -14.03 -9.07 -40.71
C GLU A 370 -13.35 -10.01 -41.72
N HIS A 371 -12.76 -11.12 -41.25
CA HIS A 371 -12.19 -12.15 -42.13
C HIS A 371 -13.23 -12.79 -43.05
N ALA A 372 -14.39 -13.17 -42.50
CA ALA A 372 -15.47 -13.77 -43.28
C ALA A 372 -16.02 -12.80 -44.34
N ALA A 373 -16.07 -11.50 -44.04
CA ALA A 373 -16.45 -10.46 -44.99
C ALA A 373 -15.38 -10.28 -46.08
N SER A 374 -14.10 -10.15 -45.71
CA SER A 374 -12.99 -10.02 -46.67
C SER A 374 -12.92 -11.21 -47.63
N LEU A 375 -13.14 -12.44 -47.17
CA LEU A 375 -13.19 -13.61 -48.05
C LEU A 375 -14.28 -13.50 -49.14
N LYS A 376 -15.39 -12.81 -48.85
CA LYS A 376 -16.51 -12.63 -49.78
C LYS A 376 -16.34 -11.41 -50.70
N THR A 377 -15.91 -10.26 -50.17
CA THR A 377 -16.02 -8.99 -50.90
C THR A 377 -14.69 -8.37 -51.32
N THR A 378 -13.63 -8.44 -50.51
CA THR A 378 -12.41 -7.62 -50.70
C THR A 378 -11.12 -8.42 -50.55
N SER A 379 -10.16 -8.21 -51.46
CA SER A 379 -8.82 -8.83 -51.42
C SER A 379 -7.86 -8.15 -50.41
N SER A 380 -8.38 -7.58 -49.32
CA SER A 380 -7.55 -6.99 -48.29
C SER A 380 -7.17 -8.03 -47.24
N GLY A 381 -5.86 -8.19 -47.02
CA GLY A 381 -5.29 -9.04 -45.98
C GLY A 381 -4.75 -10.40 -46.45
N HIS A 382 -3.72 -10.89 -45.75
CA HIS A 382 -2.99 -12.11 -46.13
C HIS A 382 -3.87 -13.37 -46.22
N LEU A 383 -4.90 -13.48 -45.37
CA LEU A 383 -5.82 -14.62 -45.38
C LEU A 383 -6.64 -14.68 -46.69
N SER A 384 -7.23 -13.54 -47.10
CA SER A 384 -8.08 -13.47 -48.30
C SER A 384 -7.24 -13.58 -49.57
N SER A 385 -6.05 -12.96 -49.61
CA SER A 385 -5.11 -13.11 -50.73
C SER A 385 -4.67 -14.56 -50.93
N HIS A 386 -4.41 -15.31 -49.85
CA HIS A 386 -4.03 -16.71 -49.95
C HIS A 386 -5.17 -17.60 -50.48
N CYS A 387 -6.39 -17.45 -49.94
CA CYS A 387 -7.54 -18.27 -50.36
C CYS A 387 -7.90 -18.10 -51.84
N ARG A 388 -7.59 -16.95 -52.45
CA ARG A 388 -7.81 -16.72 -53.89
C ARG A 388 -6.69 -17.26 -54.78
N THR A 389 -5.44 -17.25 -54.30
CA THR A 389 -4.27 -17.71 -55.07
C THR A 389 -4.06 -19.21 -54.96
N CYS A 390 -4.55 -19.85 -53.90
CA CYS A 390 -4.44 -21.29 -53.69
C CYS A 390 -5.69 -22.03 -54.22
N PRO A 391 -5.54 -23.02 -55.13
CA PRO A 391 -6.66 -23.74 -55.71
C PRO A 391 -7.55 -24.40 -54.64
N LYS A 392 -8.85 -24.08 -54.65
CA LYS A 392 -9.87 -24.65 -53.75
C LYS A 392 -9.53 -24.55 -52.25
N CYS A 393 -8.85 -23.47 -51.85
CA CYS A 393 -8.47 -23.25 -50.46
C CYS A 393 -9.57 -22.52 -49.65
N THR A 394 -10.02 -23.13 -48.55
CA THR A 394 -11.01 -22.57 -47.64
C THR A 394 -10.42 -22.31 -46.25
N ALA A 395 -10.77 -21.19 -45.64
CA ALA A 395 -10.37 -20.84 -44.29
C ALA A 395 -11.41 -21.35 -43.29
N ARG A 396 -10.98 -22.10 -42.27
CA ARG A 396 -11.87 -22.64 -41.23
C ARG A 396 -12.09 -21.61 -40.12
N ILE A 397 -12.88 -20.58 -40.39
CA ILE A 397 -13.14 -19.48 -39.45
C ILE A 397 -13.91 -19.99 -38.22
N ASP A 398 -14.73 -21.03 -38.36
CA ASP A 398 -15.44 -21.67 -37.24
C ASP A 398 -14.52 -22.47 -36.31
N GLU A 399 -13.27 -22.72 -36.72
CA GLU A 399 -12.24 -23.45 -35.95
C GLU A 399 -11.08 -22.50 -35.53
N ILE A 400 -11.40 -21.27 -35.09
CA ILE A 400 -10.38 -20.34 -34.59
C ILE A 400 -9.76 -20.89 -33.30
N ASN A 401 -8.44 -21.07 -33.31
CA ASN A 401 -7.67 -21.44 -32.14
C ASN A 401 -7.01 -20.20 -31.51
N VAL A 402 -7.32 -19.91 -30.24
CA VAL A 402 -6.66 -18.84 -29.48
C VAL A 402 -5.32 -19.36 -28.97
N LEU A 403 -4.22 -18.75 -29.43
CA LEU A 403 -2.87 -19.14 -29.04
C LEU A 403 -2.48 -18.56 -27.68
N ARG A 404 -2.71 -17.26 -27.46
CA ARG A 404 -2.35 -16.53 -26.23
C ARG A 404 -3.20 -15.28 -26.03
N LYS A 405 -3.42 -14.86 -24.77
CA LYS A 405 -4.02 -13.57 -24.39
C LYS A 405 -2.95 -12.63 -23.82
N LYS A 406 -2.81 -11.42 -24.35
CA LYS A 406 -1.91 -10.37 -23.84
C LYS A 406 -2.57 -8.99 -23.98
N ARG A 407 -2.70 -8.26 -22.86
CA ARG A 407 -3.32 -6.93 -22.85
C ARG A 407 -2.53 -5.87 -23.61
N ASN A 408 -1.20 -5.88 -23.48
CA ASN A 408 -0.33 -4.93 -24.14
C ASN A 408 -0.23 -5.22 -25.65
N ARG A 409 -0.39 -4.19 -26.49
CA ARG A 409 -0.34 -4.30 -27.96
C ARG A 409 1.00 -4.82 -28.46
N PHE A 410 2.11 -4.22 -28.03
CA PHE A 410 3.46 -4.62 -28.43
C PHE A 410 3.75 -6.08 -28.01
N ALA A 411 3.30 -6.49 -26.82
CA ALA A 411 3.42 -7.88 -26.38
C ALA A 411 2.66 -8.85 -27.31
N ARG A 412 1.49 -8.47 -27.84
CA ARG A 412 0.77 -9.28 -28.83
C ARG A 412 1.52 -9.36 -30.16
N GLU A 413 2.05 -8.23 -30.64
CA GLU A 413 2.82 -8.17 -31.89
C GLU A 413 4.08 -9.05 -31.82
N VAL A 414 4.78 -9.06 -30.68
CA VAL A 414 5.93 -9.96 -30.46
C VAL A 414 5.50 -11.43 -30.44
N VAL A 415 4.43 -11.78 -29.72
CA VAL A 415 3.93 -13.17 -29.65
C VAL A 415 3.43 -13.66 -31.02
N GLU A 416 2.77 -12.79 -31.79
CA GLU A 416 2.37 -13.06 -33.18
C GLU A 416 3.60 -13.34 -34.05
N ALA A 417 4.63 -12.48 -34.00
CA ALA A 417 5.85 -12.66 -34.78
C ALA A 417 6.56 -13.99 -34.46
N VAL A 418 6.65 -14.35 -33.16
CA VAL A 418 7.19 -15.65 -32.73
C VAL A 418 6.34 -16.81 -33.27
N ALA A 419 5.01 -16.70 -33.20
CA ALA A 419 4.10 -17.74 -33.69
C ALA A 419 4.21 -17.92 -35.21
N ILE A 420 4.32 -16.85 -35.98
CA ILE A 420 4.55 -16.88 -37.43
C ILE A 420 5.89 -17.56 -37.74
N SER A 421 6.97 -17.14 -37.06
CA SER A 421 8.29 -17.73 -37.26
C SER A 421 8.32 -19.24 -36.95
N LYS A 422 7.65 -19.69 -35.87
CA LYS A 422 7.56 -21.12 -35.51
C LYS A 422 6.82 -21.96 -36.56
N LYS A 423 5.88 -21.35 -37.31
CA LYS A 423 5.13 -22.03 -38.37
C LYS A 423 5.85 -22.00 -39.72
N GLY A 424 6.84 -21.11 -39.90
CA GLY A 424 7.71 -21.03 -41.07
C GLY A 424 6.92 -20.94 -42.38
N ASN A 425 7.33 -21.70 -43.40
CA ASN A 425 6.70 -21.72 -44.73
C ASN A 425 5.24 -22.20 -44.74
N LYS A 426 4.73 -22.75 -43.62
CA LYS A 426 3.31 -23.11 -43.46
C LYS A 426 2.46 -21.92 -43.08
N CYS A 427 3.04 -20.79 -42.65
CA CYS A 427 2.30 -19.59 -42.31
C CYS A 427 2.07 -18.71 -43.53
N VAL A 428 0.86 -18.18 -43.68
CA VAL A 428 0.51 -17.25 -44.76
C VAL A 428 0.57 -15.78 -44.33
N SER A 429 0.80 -15.52 -43.04
CA SER A 429 0.82 -14.18 -42.46
C SER A 429 2.20 -13.54 -42.51
N THR A 430 2.25 -12.21 -42.60
CA THR A 430 3.45 -11.41 -42.34
C THR A 430 3.44 -10.90 -40.90
N ALA A 431 4.60 -10.93 -40.24
CA ALA A 431 4.73 -10.49 -38.86
C ALA A 431 4.58 -8.97 -38.70
N SER A 432 3.86 -8.53 -37.65
CA SER A 432 3.72 -7.09 -37.34
C SER A 432 5.03 -6.44 -36.90
N VAL A 433 5.98 -7.23 -36.38
CA VAL A 433 7.31 -6.78 -35.93
C VAL A 433 8.36 -7.75 -36.46
N ALA A 434 9.48 -7.20 -36.94
CA ALA A 434 10.64 -7.99 -37.34
C ALA A 434 11.46 -8.36 -36.09
N LEU A 435 11.69 -9.66 -35.90
CA LEU A 435 12.53 -10.20 -34.84
C LEU A 435 13.79 -10.82 -35.44
N THR A 436 14.94 -10.56 -34.82
CA THR A 436 16.21 -11.20 -35.18
C THR A 436 16.22 -12.67 -34.74
N LYS A 437 17.11 -13.49 -35.33
CA LYS A 437 17.27 -14.91 -34.94
C LYS A 437 17.53 -15.08 -33.45
N LYS A 438 18.39 -14.24 -32.87
CA LYS A 438 18.72 -14.26 -31.44
C LYS A 438 17.51 -13.93 -30.55
N GLU A 439 16.67 -12.99 -30.97
CA GLU A 439 15.44 -12.66 -30.24
C GLU A 439 14.42 -13.78 -30.30
N LEU A 440 14.31 -14.46 -31.46
CA LEU A 440 13.45 -15.62 -31.62
C LEU A 440 13.91 -16.79 -30.75
N GLU A 441 15.21 -17.07 -30.68
CA GLU A 441 15.78 -18.08 -29.78
C GLU A 441 15.45 -17.77 -28.32
N LEU A 442 15.72 -16.54 -27.87
CA LEU A 442 15.43 -16.11 -26.50
C LEU A 442 13.94 -16.22 -26.13
N LEU A 443 13.04 -15.86 -27.05
CA LEU A 443 11.59 -15.90 -26.85
C LEU A 443 11.01 -17.32 -27.01
N SER A 444 11.76 -18.23 -27.63
CA SER A 444 11.35 -19.63 -27.79
C SER A 444 11.53 -20.44 -26.53
N ASP A 445 12.56 -20.12 -25.73
CA ASP A 445 12.91 -20.80 -24.49
C ASP A 445 12.08 -20.36 -23.28
N TYR A 446 11.44 -19.19 -23.35
CA TYR A 446 10.54 -18.72 -22.30
C TYR A 446 9.11 -19.23 -22.52
N PRO A 447 8.51 -19.94 -21.55
CA PRO A 447 7.06 -20.10 -21.52
C PRO A 447 6.48 -18.71 -21.21
N ILE A 448 6.09 -17.99 -22.26
CA ILE A 448 5.44 -16.67 -22.14
C ILE A 448 4.01 -16.91 -21.61
N ASN A 449 3.88 -17.25 -20.32
CA ASN A 449 2.62 -17.34 -19.58
C ASN A 449 1.95 -15.98 -19.51
#